data_AF-A0A949E2K7-F1
#
_entry.id   AF-A0A949E2K7-F1
#
_cell.length_a   1.000
_cell.length_b   1.000
_cell.length_c   1.000
_cell.angle_alpha   90.00
_cell.angle_beta   90.00
_cell.angle_gamma   90.00
#
_symmetry.space_group_name_H-M   'P 1'
#
loop_
_entity.id
_entity.type
_entity.pdbx_description
1 polymer ?
#
loop_
_entity_poly.entity_id
_entity_poly.type
_entity_poly.pdbx_seq_one_letter_code
_entity_poly.pdbx_strand_id
1 'polypeptide(L)'
;MDGALLRNAGERILIKAATVAEKLPDDFKAQHPEVDWVGINRMRNLVAHHDDRVNDDLLWEALTGRIPKLLEDLGAVQWRNAN
;
A
#
# COMPACT_ATOMS: atom_id res chain seq x y z
N MET A 1 -1.57 -23.76 -8.60
CA MET A 1 -0.77 -22.53 -8.65
C MET A 1 -1.11 -21.77 -7.38
N ASP A 2 -0.22 -21.86 -6.40
CA ASP A 2 -0.59 -21.82 -4.99
C ASP A 2 -0.94 -20.42 -4.50
N GLY A 3 -2.03 -20.29 -3.74
CA GLY A 3 -2.44 -19.02 -3.11
C GLY A 3 -1.34 -18.36 -2.28
N ALA A 4 -0.39 -19.16 -1.79
CA ALA A 4 0.82 -18.69 -1.12
C ALA A 4 1.70 -17.77 -2.00
N LEU A 5 1.83 -18.04 -3.31
CA LEU A 5 2.62 -17.18 -4.20
C LEU A 5 1.98 -15.80 -4.36
N LEU A 6 0.66 -15.76 -4.59
CA LEU A 6 -0.07 -14.51 -4.75
C LEU A 6 -0.09 -13.71 -3.45
N ARG A 7 -0.25 -14.39 -2.31
CA ARG A 7 -0.16 -13.78 -0.98
C ARG A 7 1.20 -13.14 -0.76
N ASN A 8 2.30 -13.90 -0.94
CA ASN A 8 3.66 -13.41 -0.78
C ASN A 8 3.97 -12.22 -1.72
N ALA A 9 3.48 -12.27 -2.97
CA ALA A 9 3.63 -11.17 -3.91
C ALA A 9 2.86 -9.92 -3.44
N GLY A 10 1.63 -10.09 -2.95
CA GLY A 10 0.81 -9.02 -2.39
C GLY A 10 1.46 -8.35 -1.18
N GLU A 11 1.95 -9.16 -0.22
CA GLU A 11 2.68 -8.68 0.95
C GLU A 11 3.90 -7.84 0.53
N ARG A 12 4.66 -8.32 -0.46
CA ARG A 12 5.85 -7.61 -0.94
C ARG A 12 5.51 -6.26 -1.59
N ILE A 13 4.42 -6.20 -2.35
CA ILE A 13 3.95 -4.95 -2.97
C ILE A 13 3.58 -3.94 -1.88
N LEU A 14 2.80 -4.36 -0.87
CA LEU A 14 2.37 -3.47 0.21
C LEU A 14 3.57 -2.94 1.02
N ILE A 15 4.52 -3.82 1.37
CA ILE A 15 5.74 -3.43 2.09
C ILE A 15 6.50 -2.37 1.29
N LYS A 16 6.68 -2.59 -0.02
CA LYS A 16 7.42 -1.65 -0.88
C LYS A 16 6.71 -0.30 -0.99
N ALA A 17 5.38 -0.30 -1.17
CA ALA A 17 4.59 0.93 -1.24
C ALA A 17 4.73 1.77 0.03
N ALA A 18 4.57 1.14 1.20
CA ALA A 18 4.71 1.83 2.48
C ALA A 18 6.14 2.32 2.74
N THR A 19 7.18 1.54 2.39
CA THR A 19 8.58 1.99 2.50
C THR A 19 8.86 3.23 1.64
N VAL A 20 8.26 3.34 0.46
CA VAL A 20 8.40 4.55 -0.37
C VAL A 20 7.64 5.71 0.26
N ALA A 21 6.41 5.49 0.71
CA ALA A 21 5.58 6.51 1.35
C ALA A 21 6.24 7.10 2.61
N GLU A 22 6.85 6.25 3.44
CA GLU A 22 7.60 6.67 4.64
C GLU A 22 8.72 7.65 4.30
N LYS A 23 9.42 7.42 3.18
CA LYS A 23 10.56 8.22 2.71
C LYS A 23 10.18 9.48 1.97
N LEU A 24 8.89 9.71 1.70
CA LEU A 24 8.47 10.95 1.05
C LEU A 24 8.81 12.16 1.94
N PRO A 25 9.24 13.29 1.34
CA PRO A 25 9.46 14.53 2.05
C PRO A 25 8.23 15.00 2.84
N ASP A 26 8.45 15.63 3.99
CA ASP A 26 7.34 16.07 4.85
C ASP A 26 6.51 17.20 4.23
N ASP A 27 7.13 18.06 3.44
CA ASP A 27 6.45 19.10 2.65
C ASP A 27 5.55 18.50 1.56
N PHE A 28 5.95 17.37 0.95
CA PHE A 28 5.09 16.61 0.04
C PHE A 28 3.89 16.01 0.79
N LYS A 29 4.13 15.35 1.92
CA LYS A 29 3.05 14.78 2.75
C LYS A 29 2.07 15.86 3.22
N ALA A 30 2.57 17.05 3.56
CA ALA A 30 1.77 18.19 3.97
C ALA A 30 0.89 18.78 2.86
N GLN A 31 1.29 18.63 1.58
CA GLN A 31 0.49 19.04 0.42
C GLN A 31 -0.68 18.08 0.14
N HIS A 32 -0.65 16.89 0.76
CA HIS A 32 -1.62 15.81 0.57
C HIS A 32 -2.22 15.38 1.93
N PRO A 33 -2.91 16.29 2.65
CA PRO A 33 -3.49 15.99 3.96
C PRO A 33 -4.66 14.98 3.90
N GLU A 34 -5.24 14.77 2.72
CA GLU A 34 -6.26 13.75 2.46
C GLU A 34 -5.73 12.31 2.58
N VAL A 35 -4.41 12.13 2.48
CA VAL A 35 -3.76 10.82 2.56
C VAL A 35 -3.45 10.46 4.01
N ASP A 36 -3.92 9.29 4.46
CA ASP A 36 -3.56 8.72 5.76
C ASP A 36 -2.14 8.11 5.74
N TRP A 37 -1.13 8.99 5.81
CA TRP A 37 0.29 8.64 5.82
C TRP A 37 0.66 7.67 6.95
N VAL A 38 0.04 7.85 8.12
CA VAL A 38 0.25 6.99 9.29
C VAL A 38 -0.37 5.61 9.05
N GLY A 39 -1.57 5.56 8.48
CA GLY A 39 -2.25 4.33 8.08
C GLY A 39 -1.44 3.51 7.09
N ILE A 40 -0.83 4.15 6.09
CA ILE A 40 0.06 3.48 5.12
C ILE A 40 1.21 2.75 5.82
N ASN A 41 1.86 3.41 6.78
CA ASN A 41 2.96 2.80 7.53
C ASN A 41 2.49 1.71 8.50
N ARG A 42 1.31 1.88 9.12
CA ARG A 42 0.71 0.84 9.99
C ARG A 42 0.38 -0.43 9.22
N MET A 43 -0.10 -0.31 7.98
CA MET A 43 -0.40 -1.48 7.12
C MET A 43 0.84 -2.34 6.86
N ARG A 44 2.01 -1.72 6.65
CA ARG A 44 3.28 -2.46 6.54
C ARG A 44 3.58 -3.28 7.79
N ASN A 45 3.45 -2.64 8.96
CA ASN A 45 3.75 -3.29 10.23
C ASN A 45 2.80 -4.46 10.50
N LEU A 46 1.53 -4.33 10.09
CA LEU A 46 0.54 -5.40 10.17
C LEU A 46 0.93 -6.60 9.30
N VAL A 47 1.36 -6.36 8.06
CA VAL A 47 1.79 -7.45 7.17
C VAL A 47 3.12 -8.07 7.57
N ALA A 48 4.06 -7.28 8.10
CA ALA A 48 5.40 -7.74 8.46
C ALA A 48 5.50 -8.52 9.78
N HIS A 49 4.48 -8.46 10.66
CA HIS A 49 4.53 -9.03 12.01
C HIS A 49 3.49 -10.13 12.30
N HIS A 50 2.61 -10.50 11.35
CA HIS A 50 1.63 -11.55 11.55
C HIS A 50 1.98 -12.82 10.76
N ASP A 51 2.90 -13.62 11.31
CA ASP A 51 3.43 -14.85 10.68
C ASP A 51 2.42 -16.01 10.60
N ASP A 52 1.31 -15.99 11.32
CA ASP A 52 0.51 -17.22 11.50
C ASP A 52 -0.87 -17.15 10.83
N ARG A 53 -1.36 -15.94 10.61
CA ARG A 53 -2.59 -15.59 9.88
C ARG A 53 -2.46 -14.14 9.42
N VAL A 54 -1.63 -13.85 8.40
CA VAL A 54 -1.92 -12.64 7.61
C VAL A 54 -3.39 -12.75 7.27
N ASN A 55 -4.15 -11.76 7.72
CA ASN A 55 -5.57 -11.72 7.45
C ASN A 55 -5.66 -11.47 5.94
N ASP A 56 -5.82 -12.54 5.17
CA ASP A 56 -5.87 -12.49 3.71
C ASP A 56 -6.94 -11.49 3.24
N ASP A 57 -8.00 -11.28 4.04
CA ASP A 57 -9.01 -10.24 3.78
C ASP A 57 -8.44 -8.82 3.95
N LEU A 58 -7.56 -8.57 4.93
CA LEU A 58 -6.88 -7.28 5.08
C LEU A 58 -5.84 -7.05 3.98
N LEU A 59 -5.11 -8.10 3.58
CA LEU A 59 -4.20 -8.00 2.44
C LEU A 59 -4.99 -7.71 1.16
N TRP A 60 -6.11 -8.39 0.96
CA TRP A 60 -7.02 -8.16 -0.15
C TRP A 60 -7.56 -6.74 -0.13
N GLU A 61 -8.15 -6.27 0.97
CA GLU A 61 -8.68 -4.91 1.13
C GLU A 61 -7.60 -3.85 0.87
N ALA A 62 -6.37 -4.08 1.35
CA ALA A 62 -5.27 -3.17 1.11
C ALA A 62 -4.93 -3.07 -0.39
N LEU A 63 -4.81 -4.21 -1.07
CA LEU A 63 -4.47 -4.28 -2.49
C LEU A 63 -5.59 -3.76 -3.39
N THR A 64 -6.85 -4.06 -3.09
CA THR A 64 -7.99 -3.74 -3.96
C THR A 64 -8.69 -2.44 -3.63
N GLY A 65 -8.50 -1.89 -2.43
CA GLY A 65 -9.16 -0.66 -1.98
C GLY A 65 -8.17 0.44 -1.62
N ARG A 66 -7.33 0.20 -0.61
CA ARG A 66 -6.49 1.26 -0.01
C ARG A 66 -5.39 1.76 -0.94
N ILE A 67 -4.71 0.86 -1.65
CA ILE A 67 -3.68 1.25 -2.63
C ILE A 67 -4.28 2.01 -3.83
N PRO A 68 -5.36 1.54 -4.49
CA PRO A 68 -6.03 2.32 -5.52
C PRO A 68 -6.46 3.71 -5.06
N LYS A 69 -7.07 3.82 -3.88
CA LYS A 69 -7.47 5.11 -3.31
C LYS A 69 -6.27 6.05 -3.09
N LEU A 70 -5.15 5.52 -2.60
CA LEU A 70 -3.90 6.28 -2.48
C LEU A 70 -3.42 6.81 -3.84
N LEU A 71 -3.51 6.00 -4.91
CA LEU A 71 -3.13 6.45 -6.24
C LEU A 71 -4.05 7.55 -6.78
N GLU A 72 -5.35 7.49 -6.46
CA GLU A 72 -6.31 8.54 -6.81
C GLU A 72 -6.00 9.85 -6.08
N ASP A 73 -5.74 9.78 -4.78
CA ASP A 73 -5.42 10.95 -3.95
C ASP A 73 -4.12 11.63 -4.40
N LEU A 74 -3.14 10.84 -4.86
CA LEU A 74 -1.89 11.35 -5.41
C LEU A 74 -1.97 11.74 -6.90
N GLY A 75 -3.14 11.61 -7.52
CA GLY A 75 -3.30 11.88 -8.96
C GLY A 75 -2.43 11.00 -9.86
N ALA A 76 -2.02 9.82 -9.39
CA ALA A 76 -1.10 8.91 -10.09
C ALA A 76 -1.80 7.97 -11.10
N VAL A 77 -3.13 7.93 -11.10
CA VAL A 77 -3.94 7.02 -11.96
C VAL A 77 -3.82 7.33 -13.46
N GLN A 78 -3.34 8.52 -13.83
CA GLN A 78 -3.13 8.94 -15.22
C GLN A 78 -1.92 8.30 -15.93
N TRP A 79 -1.09 7.50 -15.24
CA TRP A 79 0.11 6.87 -15.83
C TRP A 79 -0.15 5.82 -16.93
N ARG A 80 -1.41 5.35 -17.09
CA ARG A 80 -1.77 4.34 -18.10
C ARG A 80 -2.06 4.87 -19.50
N ASN A 81 -2.19 6.19 -19.68
CA ASN A 81 -2.53 6.80 -20.97
C ASN A 81 -1.37 7.59 -21.59
N ALA A 82 -0.17 7.52 -21.01
CA ALA A 82 1.05 8.05 -21.60
C ALA A 82 1.85 6.89 -22.24
N ASN A 83 1.36 6.40 -23.39
CA ASN A 83 2.07 5.78 -24.53
C ASN A 83 1.09 5.00 -25.40
#